data_AF-A0A8J4FUP2-F1
#
_entry.id   AF-A0A8J4FUP2-F1
#
_cell.length_a   1.000
_cell.length_b   1.000
_cell.length_c   1.000
_cell.angle_alpha   90.00
_cell.angle_beta   90.00
_cell.angle_gamma   90.00
#
_symmetry.space_group_name_H-M   'P 1'
#
loop_
_entity.id
_entity.type
_entity.pdbx_description
1 polymer ?
#
loop_
_entity_poly.entity_id
_entity_poly.type
_entity_poly.pdbx_seq_one_letter_code
_entity_poly.pdbx_strand_id
1 'polypeptide(L)'
;MVQCFADPCSVSSCPADPGARCLASYCSEGTFQGEPVGPCEAVYVDLRGNRVNCSVQSPDEDGCACPLNYDPVCGADGKTYGNACEASCSKQEVAYQGECASLPSCAPGSPRFMCTRQSPCNEATCPGVPGAKCITMPCDSVYRGIKLPPCSAIWYDPTTGDLLNSTECFNCPSTYQPVCGRFNRTYETFPNRCAASRLGVTDIKKDGKCQRCNGLECTIGKMKDWCILGGPNETQCWSKKYQCQPIVGGPADAYLGRCLPFPNTTSTSSGRRFRRHMLASQEEV
;
A
#
# COMPACT_ATOMS: atom_id res chain seq x y z
N MET A 1 17.51 -28.69 -36.27
CA MET A 1 16.76 -27.65 -35.54
C MET A 1 16.55 -28.16 -34.13
N VAL A 2 16.96 -27.40 -33.12
CA VAL A 2 16.78 -27.73 -31.70
C VAL A 2 15.45 -27.18 -31.21
N GLN A 3 14.86 -27.85 -30.23
CA GLN A 3 13.69 -27.33 -29.52
C GLN A 3 14.16 -26.48 -28.34
N CYS A 4 13.95 -25.18 -28.45
CA CYS A 4 14.22 -24.26 -27.36
C CYS A 4 13.06 -24.25 -26.36
N PHE A 5 13.38 -24.09 -25.07
CA PHE A 5 12.37 -23.97 -24.02
C PHE A 5 11.48 -22.74 -24.20
N ALA A 6 12.03 -21.67 -24.79
CA ALA A 6 11.32 -20.47 -25.20
C ALA A 6 11.98 -19.89 -26.47
N ASP A 7 11.26 -19.03 -27.19
CA ASP A 7 11.83 -18.26 -28.31
C ASP A 7 12.92 -17.31 -27.75
N PRO A 8 14.18 -17.41 -28.20
CA PRO A 8 15.28 -16.60 -27.67
C PRO A 8 15.00 -15.10 -27.72
N CYS A 9 14.43 -14.60 -28.82
CA CYS A 9 14.12 -13.18 -29.01
C CYS A 9 12.93 -12.69 -28.19
N SER A 10 12.10 -13.60 -27.66
CA SER A 10 10.98 -13.26 -26.77
C SER A 10 11.39 -13.14 -25.31
N VAL A 11 12.54 -13.73 -24.92
CA VAL A 11 13.00 -13.77 -23.52
C VAL A 11 14.27 -12.97 -23.27
N SER A 12 14.94 -12.48 -24.31
CA SER A 12 16.10 -11.59 -24.20
C SER A 12 15.78 -10.19 -24.70
N SER A 13 16.48 -9.19 -24.15
CA SER A 13 16.47 -7.81 -24.63
C SER A 13 17.90 -7.32 -24.86
N CYS A 14 18.07 -6.28 -25.68
CA CYS A 14 19.35 -5.63 -25.92
C CYS A 14 19.33 -4.21 -25.34
N PRO A 15 19.78 -4.01 -24.09
CA PRO A 15 19.83 -2.68 -23.47
C PRO A 15 20.76 -1.71 -24.21
N ALA A 16 21.80 -2.23 -24.87
CA ALA A 16 22.79 -1.45 -25.61
C ALA A 16 22.19 -0.72 -26.83
N ASP A 17 21.16 -1.29 -27.45
CA ASP A 17 20.46 -0.71 -28.59
C ASP A 17 18.99 -1.18 -28.58
N PRO A 18 18.06 -0.37 -28.04
CA PRO A 18 16.63 -0.67 -28.05
C PRO A 18 16.02 -0.78 -29.45
N GLY A 19 16.70 -0.26 -30.48
CA GLY A 19 16.28 -0.33 -31.88
C GLY A 19 16.84 -1.54 -32.63
N ALA A 20 17.67 -2.37 -31.99
CA ALA A 20 18.26 -3.54 -32.63
C ALA A 20 17.20 -4.61 -32.94
N ARG A 21 17.30 -5.21 -34.12
CA ARG A 21 16.43 -6.30 -34.55
C ARG A 21 16.99 -7.63 -34.04
N CYS A 22 16.16 -8.44 -33.41
CA CYS A 22 16.56 -9.75 -32.91
C CYS A 22 16.39 -10.86 -33.96
N LEU A 23 17.35 -11.79 -34.00
CA LEU A 23 17.37 -13.00 -34.80
C LEU A 23 17.57 -14.21 -33.88
N ALA A 24 16.60 -15.13 -33.83
CA ALA A 24 16.67 -16.33 -33.00
C ALA A 24 17.40 -17.48 -33.71
N SER A 25 18.37 -18.10 -33.03
CA SER A 25 19.04 -19.32 -33.49
C SER A 25 18.35 -20.57 -32.95
N TYR A 26 17.85 -21.41 -33.85
CA TYR A 26 17.30 -22.73 -33.56
C TYR A 26 18.20 -23.87 -34.06
N CYS A 27 19.47 -23.57 -34.37
CA CYS A 27 20.41 -24.53 -34.91
C CYS A 27 21.31 -25.09 -33.80
N SER A 28 21.65 -26.37 -33.86
CA SER A 28 22.61 -26.99 -32.92
C SER A 28 24.01 -26.39 -33.11
N GLU A 29 24.36 -26.08 -34.35
CA GLU A 29 25.54 -25.32 -34.73
C GLU A 29 25.10 -24.27 -35.75
N GLY A 30 25.03 -23.01 -35.31
CA GLY A 30 24.73 -21.87 -36.15
C GLY A 30 25.97 -21.02 -36.38
N THR A 31 25.99 -20.28 -37.48
CA THR A 31 26.96 -19.20 -37.67
C THR A 31 26.24 -17.95 -38.13
N PHE A 32 26.59 -16.80 -37.57
CA PHE A 32 26.12 -15.50 -38.02
C PHE A 32 27.35 -14.66 -38.40
N GLN A 33 27.44 -14.28 -39.68
CA GLN A 33 28.57 -13.51 -40.22
C GLN A 33 29.96 -14.15 -39.95
N GLY A 34 30.03 -15.48 -39.94
CA GLY A 34 31.27 -16.24 -39.69
C GLY A 34 31.56 -16.53 -38.23
N GLU A 35 30.82 -15.92 -37.29
CA GLU A 35 30.93 -16.20 -35.87
C GLU A 35 29.99 -17.33 -35.44
N PRO A 36 30.44 -18.26 -34.58
CA PRO A 36 29.58 -19.32 -34.07
C PRO A 36 28.45 -18.74 -33.22
N VAL A 37 27.25 -19.28 -33.39
CA VAL A 37 26.06 -18.96 -32.62
C VAL A 37 25.52 -20.25 -32.04
N GLY A 38 25.30 -20.24 -30.73
CA GLY A 38 24.82 -21.38 -29.98
C GLY A 38 23.37 -21.75 -30.29
N PRO A 39 22.96 -22.96 -29.87
CA PRO A 39 21.56 -23.34 -29.88
C PRO A 39 20.75 -22.45 -28.95
N CYS A 40 19.59 -21.97 -29.42
CA CYS A 40 18.67 -21.14 -28.64
C CYS A 40 19.26 -19.78 -28.22
N GLU A 41 20.17 -19.24 -29.02
CA GLU A 41 20.77 -17.93 -28.78
C GLU A 41 20.04 -16.82 -29.55
N ALA A 42 19.93 -15.64 -28.94
CA ALA A 42 19.42 -14.43 -29.56
C ALA A 42 20.58 -13.58 -30.10
N VAL A 43 20.57 -13.31 -31.40
CA VAL A 43 21.55 -12.45 -32.06
C VAL A 43 20.87 -11.13 -32.43
N TYR A 44 21.41 -10.03 -31.93
CA TYR A 44 20.89 -8.69 -32.22
C TYR A 44 21.68 -8.04 -33.35
N VAL A 45 20.98 -7.36 -34.25
CA VAL A 45 21.59 -6.66 -35.38
C VAL A 45 21.08 -5.23 -35.49
N ASP A 46 21.96 -4.33 -35.93
CA ASP A 46 21.61 -2.94 -36.22
C ASP A 46 20.76 -2.81 -37.50
N LEU A 47 20.34 -1.59 -37.84
CA LEU A 47 19.60 -1.30 -39.07
C LEU A 47 20.37 -1.63 -40.37
N ARG A 48 21.68 -1.85 -40.28
CA ARG A 48 22.58 -2.21 -41.38
C ARG A 48 22.86 -3.72 -41.42
N GLY A 49 22.34 -4.49 -40.45
CA GLY A 49 22.52 -5.93 -40.34
C GLY A 49 23.82 -6.37 -39.67
N ASN A 50 24.57 -5.49 -39.00
CA ASN A 50 25.78 -5.85 -38.25
C ASN A 50 25.43 -6.35 -36.85
N ARG A 51 26.18 -7.33 -36.34
CA ARG A 51 25.98 -7.85 -34.98
C ARG A 51 26.20 -6.76 -33.92
N VAL A 52 25.21 -6.56 -33.06
CA VAL A 52 25.29 -5.67 -31.90
C VAL A 52 25.73 -6.49 -30.69
N ASN A 53 26.73 -5.98 -29.95
CA ASN A 53 27.15 -6.60 -28.70
C ASN A 53 26.27 -6.12 -27.55
N CYS A 54 25.21 -6.87 -27.27
CA CYS A 54 24.26 -6.59 -26.19
C CYS A 54 24.72 -7.04 -24.81
N SER A 55 25.93 -7.63 -24.72
CA SER A 55 26.56 -8.00 -23.45
C SER A 55 27.26 -6.80 -22.78
N VAL A 56 27.44 -5.71 -23.52
CA VAL A 56 27.98 -4.46 -23.01
C VAL A 56 26.78 -3.60 -22.66
N GLN A 57 26.58 -3.36 -21.36
CA GLN A 57 25.75 -2.24 -20.93
C GLN A 57 26.31 -0.97 -21.59
N SER A 58 25.44 -0.05 -21.98
CA SER A 58 25.72 1.22 -22.66
C SER A 58 27.08 1.87 -22.33
N PRO A 59 27.68 2.68 -23.23
CA PRO A 59 28.92 3.43 -22.97
C PRO A 59 28.69 4.62 -22.01
N ASP A 60 28.07 4.35 -20.85
CA ASP A 60 28.10 5.17 -19.64
C ASP A 60 29.06 4.53 -18.62
N GLU A 61 30.07 3.78 -19.06
CA GLU A 61 31.26 3.48 -18.25
C GLU A 61 32.20 4.69 -18.27
N ASP A 62 31.73 5.82 -17.73
CA ASP A 62 32.64 6.73 -17.07
C ASP A 62 33.00 6.02 -15.76
N GLY A 63 34.15 5.35 -15.74
CA GLY A 63 34.59 4.54 -14.61
C GLY A 63 34.56 5.32 -13.31
N CYS A 64 33.49 5.14 -12.51
CA CYS A 64 33.51 5.65 -11.15
C CYS A 64 34.47 4.82 -10.33
N ALA A 65 35.51 5.49 -9.84
CA ALA A 65 36.32 4.97 -8.76
C ALA A 65 35.52 5.07 -7.45
N CYS A 66 34.61 4.11 -7.22
CA CYS A 66 33.95 3.96 -5.93
C CYS A 66 34.76 3.04 -5.02
N PRO A 67 34.83 3.36 -3.71
CA PRO A 67 35.42 2.45 -2.75
C PRO A 67 34.60 1.15 -2.69
N LEU A 68 35.27 0.02 -2.42
CA LEU A 68 34.66 -1.31 -2.35
C LEU A 68 34.04 -1.62 -0.98
N ASN A 69 33.85 -0.60 -0.13
CA ASN A 69 33.14 -0.77 1.12
C ASN A 69 31.67 -1.07 0.84
N TYR A 70 31.16 -2.08 1.52
CA TYR A 70 29.77 -2.48 1.41
C TYR A 70 28.97 -1.78 2.51
N ASP A 71 28.36 -0.65 2.13
CA ASP A 71 27.47 0.18 2.94
C ASP A 71 26.19 0.43 2.10
N PRO A 72 25.35 -0.62 1.94
CA PRO A 72 24.38 -0.66 0.86
C PRO A 72 23.35 0.46 0.97
N VAL A 73 22.87 0.92 -0.19
CA VAL A 73 21.81 1.92 -0.30
C VAL A 73 20.77 1.47 -1.31
N CYS A 74 19.53 1.91 -1.12
CA CYS A 74 18.47 1.71 -2.10
C CYS A 74 18.36 2.95 -2.98
N GLY A 75 18.50 2.79 -4.29
CA GLY A 75 18.22 3.85 -5.25
C GLY A 75 16.72 4.11 -5.38
N ALA A 76 16.35 5.33 -5.76
CA ALA A 76 14.96 5.67 -6.09
C ALA A 76 14.38 4.90 -7.30
N ASP A 77 15.21 4.15 -8.04
CA ASP A 77 14.81 3.19 -9.07
C ASP A 77 14.49 1.79 -8.49
N GLY A 78 14.62 1.61 -7.17
CA GLY A 78 14.36 0.37 -6.47
C GLY A 78 15.48 -0.67 -6.56
N LYS A 79 16.70 -0.27 -6.97
CA LYS A 79 17.88 -1.16 -6.99
C LYS A 79 18.81 -0.92 -5.79
N THR A 80 19.31 -2.03 -5.25
CA THR A 80 20.37 -1.99 -4.23
C THR A 80 21.71 -1.69 -4.89
N TYR A 81 22.41 -0.70 -4.36
CA TYR A 81 23.79 -0.36 -4.70
C TYR A 81 24.69 -0.71 -3.52
N GLY A 82 25.93 -1.16 -3.77
CA GLY A 82 26.87 -1.57 -2.73
C GLY A 82 27.25 -0.43 -1.79
N ASN A 83 27.18 0.82 -2.28
CA ASN A 83 27.26 2.04 -1.49
C ASN A 83 26.68 3.27 -2.22
N ALA A 84 26.62 4.40 -1.51
CA ALA A 84 26.12 5.67 -2.06
C ALA A 84 26.92 6.20 -3.27
N CYS A 85 28.21 5.87 -3.37
CA CYS A 85 29.02 6.24 -4.54
C CYS A 85 28.55 5.47 -5.77
N GLU A 86 28.33 4.16 -5.66
CA GLU A 86 27.84 3.33 -6.77
C GLU A 86 26.45 3.77 -7.26
N ALA A 87 25.55 4.15 -6.33
CA ALA A 87 24.25 4.72 -6.67
C ALA A 87 24.38 6.02 -7.46
N SER A 88 25.20 6.94 -6.95
CA SER A 88 25.47 8.23 -7.61
C SER A 88 26.13 8.05 -8.98
N CYS A 89 27.01 7.04 -9.10
CA CYS A 89 27.64 6.68 -10.36
C CYS A 89 26.62 6.26 -11.42
N SER A 90 25.62 5.51 -10.99
CA SER A 90 24.50 5.11 -11.82
C SER A 90 23.48 6.23 -12.04
N LYS A 91 23.85 7.48 -11.70
CA LYS A 91 22.99 8.69 -11.77
C LYS A 91 21.69 8.51 -10.98
N GLN A 92 21.74 7.73 -9.91
CA GLN A 92 20.58 7.38 -9.10
C GLN A 92 20.60 8.07 -7.75
N GLU A 93 19.50 8.74 -7.40
CA GLU A 93 19.31 9.29 -6.05
C GLU A 93 19.12 8.16 -5.04
N VAL A 94 19.73 8.30 -3.87
CA VAL A 94 19.52 7.38 -2.74
C VAL A 94 18.14 7.66 -2.15
N ALA A 95 17.25 6.66 -2.22
CA ALA A 95 15.95 6.70 -1.58
C ALA A 95 16.09 6.50 -0.06
N TYR A 96 16.85 5.49 0.36
CA TYR A 96 17.11 5.21 1.78
C TYR A 96 18.39 4.38 1.98
N GLN A 97 18.87 4.37 3.22
CA GLN A 97 20.03 3.59 3.66
C GLN A 97 19.67 2.10 3.82
N GLY A 98 20.62 1.22 3.50
CA GLY A 98 20.44 -0.23 3.46
C GLY A 98 20.05 -0.75 2.08
N GLU A 99 20.07 -2.06 1.92
CA GLU A 99 19.59 -2.69 0.68
C GLU A 99 18.13 -2.33 0.41
N CYS A 100 17.77 -2.25 -0.87
CA CYS A 100 16.38 -2.15 -1.24
C CYS A 100 15.58 -3.29 -0.61
N ALA A 101 14.39 -2.91 -0.17
CA ALA A 101 13.31 -3.79 0.21
C ALA A 101 12.98 -4.75 -0.95
N SER A 102 13.71 -5.86 -1.06
CA SER A 102 13.22 -6.99 -1.83
C SER A 102 12.07 -7.61 -1.04
N LEU A 103 10.93 -7.78 -1.70
CA LEU A 103 9.78 -8.39 -1.06
C LEU A 103 10.20 -9.76 -0.51
N PRO A 104 9.93 -10.06 0.77
CA PRO A 104 10.28 -11.33 1.35
C PRO A 104 9.65 -12.43 0.50
N SER A 105 10.45 -13.39 0.07
CA SER A 105 9.96 -14.62 -0.56
C SER A 105 9.97 -15.72 0.49
N CYS A 106 9.15 -16.75 0.31
CA CYS A 106 9.24 -17.92 1.19
C CYS A 106 10.61 -18.57 1.03
N ALA A 107 11.32 -18.78 2.13
CA ALA A 107 12.57 -19.53 2.11
C ALA A 107 12.33 -20.94 1.51
N PRO A 108 13.33 -21.54 0.83
CA PRO A 108 13.21 -22.90 0.31
C PRO A 108 12.80 -23.89 1.40
N GLY A 109 11.73 -24.64 1.17
CA GLY A 109 11.21 -25.62 2.14
C GLY A 109 10.30 -25.05 3.23
N SER A 110 10.02 -23.74 3.26
CA SER A 110 9.09 -23.18 4.24
C SER A 110 7.68 -23.78 4.10
N PRO A 111 7.03 -24.15 5.23
CA PRO A 111 5.66 -24.66 5.21
C PRO A 111 4.72 -23.59 4.65
N ARG A 112 3.92 -23.97 3.65
CA ARG A 112 2.97 -23.06 3.01
C ARG A 112 1.59 -23.22 3.63
N PHE A 113 1.04 -22.12 4.12
CA PHE A 113 -0.32 -22.04 4.61
C PHE A 113 -1.27 -21.82 3.44
N MET A 114 -2.35 -22.60 3.39
CA MET A 114 -3.46 -22.36 2.47
C MET A 114 -4.30 -21.21 3.03
N CYS A 115 -3.91 -19.97 2.70
CA CYS A 115 -4.70 -18.79 3.02
C CYS A 115 -6.11 -18.95 2.43
N THR A 116 -7.13 -18.37 3.08
CA THR A 116 -8.51 -18.34 2.57
C THR A 116 -8.56 -17.93 1.09
N ARG A 117 -9.60 -18.33 0.34
CA ARG A 117 -9.69 -18.20 -1.13
C ARG A 117 -9.38 -16.80 -1.73
N GLN A 118 -9.31 -15.74 -0.92
CA GLN A 118 -8.95 -14.39 -1.33
C GLN A 118 -7.81 -13.82 -0.48
N SER A 119 -6.91 -13.09 -1.14
CA SER A 119 -5.78 -12.42 -0.50
C SER A 119 -6.28 -11.35 0.49
N PRO A 120 -5.69 -11.24 1.70
CA PRO A 120 -6.03 -10.19 2.65
C PRO A 120 -5.71 -8.78 2.12
N CYS A 121 -4.91 -8.65 1.05
CA CYS A 121 -4.67 -7.37 0.38
C CYS A 121 -5.79 -6.93 -0.56
N ASN A 122 -6.67 -7.82 -1.00
CA ASN A 122 -7.70 -7.49 -2.01
C ASN A 122 -8.73 -6.47 -1.48
N GLU A 123 -8.96 -6.44 -0.18
CA GLU A 123 -9.93 -5.53 0.47
C GLU A 123 -9.26 -4.53 1.42
N ALA A 124 -7.92 -4.51 1.48
CA ALA A 124 -7.18 -3.64 2.36
C ALA A 124 -6.84 -2.31 1.66
N THR A 125 -6.93 -1.21 2.40
CA THR A 125 -6.53 0.13 1.93
C THR A 125 -5.67 0.82 2.99
N CYS A 126 -4.59 1.50 2.56
CA CYS A 126 -3.75 2.34 3.42
C CYS A 126 -3.89 3.83 3.05
N PRO A 127 -4.94 4.52 3.54
CA PRO A 127 -5.17 5.93 3.19
C PRO A 127 -4.21 6.90 3.89
N GLY A 128 -3.50 6.47 4.94
CA GLY A 128 -2.53 7.31 5.66
C GLY A 128 -1.21 7.55 4.91
N VAL A 129 -0.87 6.69 3.94
CA VAL A 129 0.37 6.78 3.16
C VAL A 129 0.06 6.58 1.68
N PRO A 130 -0.10 7.67 0.91
CA PRO A 130 -0.32 7.59 -0.53
C PRO A 130 0.81 6.81 -1.22
N GLY A 131 0.46 5.76 -1.96
CA GLY A 131 1.44 4.92 -2.67
C GLY A 131 1.91 3.67 -1.93
N ALA A 132 1.48 3.47 -0.68
CA ALA A 132 1.75 2.24 0.08
C ALA A 132 1.35 0.97 -0.70
N LYS A 133 2.14 -0.09 -0.56
CA LYS A 133 1.95 -1.38 -1.22
C LYS A 133 1.59 -2.45 -0.19
N CYS A 134 0.66 -3.34 -0.56
CA CYS A 134 0.25 -4.46 0.28
C CYS A 134 0.77 -5.78 -0.31
N ILE A 135 1.32 -6.63 0.54
CA ILE A 135 1.69 -8.01 0.23
C ILE A 135 1.03 -8.99 1.20
N THR A 136 0.85 -10.22 0.73
CA THR A 136 0.46 -11.35 1.55
C THR A 136 1.48 -12.46 1.37
N MET A 137 1.85 -13.12 2.47
CA MET A 137 2.79 -14.24 2.45
C MET A 137 2.06 -15.55 2.77
N PRO A 138 2.23 -16.62 1.99
CA PRO A 138 1.68 -17.93 2.32
C PRO A 138 2.58 -18.71 3.29
N CYS A 139 3.49 -18.06 4.01
CA CYS A 139 4.47 -18.68 4.90
C CYS A 139 4.90 -17.67 5.98
N ASP A 140 5.45 -18.15 7.08
CA ASP A 140 6.20 -17.29 8.00
C ASP A 140 7.44 -16.73 7.28
N SER A 141 7.70 -15.44 7.46
CA SER A 141 8.90 -14.81 6.93
C SER A 141 9.48 -13.81 7.93
N VAL A 142 10.70 -13.34 7.68
CA VAL A 142 11.33 -12.26 8.43
C VAL A 142 11.71 -11.16 7.45
N TYR A 143 11.38 -9.92 7.79
CA TYR A 143 11.69 -8.75 6.99
C TYR A 143 12.35 -7.69 7.87
N ARG A 144 13.60 -7.33 7.58
CA ARG A 144 14.41 -6.40 8.40
C ARG A 144 14.37 -6.72 9.90
N GLY A 145 14.44 -8.02 10.24
CA GLY A 145 14.39 -8.51 11.63
C GLY A 145 12.98 -8.61 12.25
N ILE A 146 11.94 -8.17 11.54
CA ILE A 146 10.54 -8.26 11.98
C ILE A 146 9.92 -9.54 11.45
N LYS A 147 9.34 -10.36 12.34
CA LYS A 147 8.61 -11.57 11.96
C LYS A 147 7.27 -11.21 11.31
N LEU A 148 7.07 -11.67 10.08
CA LEU A 148 5.85 -11.47 9.30
C LEU A 148 4.97 -12.73 9.38
N PRO A 149 3.72 -12.60 9.86
CA PRO A 149 2.81 -13.74 9.94
C PRO A 149 2.30 -14.16 8.56
N PRO A 150 2.05 -15.46 8.33
CA PRO A 150 1.40 -15.94 7.13
C PRO A 150 -0.03 -15.42 7.01
N CYS A 151 -0.54 -15.38 5.78
CA CYS A 151 -1.93 -15.06 5.43
C CYS A 151 -2.44 -13.73 6.01
N SER A 152 -1.54 -12.76 6.19
CA SER A 152 -1.85 -11.44 6.72
C SER A 152 -1.54 -10.37 5.69
N ALA A 153 -2.30 -9.26 5.72
CA ALA A 153 -1.98 -8.07 4.94
C ALA A 153 -0.79 -7.36 5.58
N ILE A 154 0.31 -7.26 4.82
CA ILE A 154 1.55 -6.61 5.24
C ILE A 154 1.71 -5.37 4.36
N TRP A 155 1.73 -4.21 4.98
CA TRP A 155 1.88 -2.93 4.28
C TRP A 155 3.30 -2.41 4.40
N TYR A 156 3.80 -1.83 3.33
CA TYR A 156 5.09 -1.16 3.32
C TYR A 156 5.05 0.08 2.43
N ASP A 157 5.89 1.06 2.75
CA ASP A 157 6.15 2.20 1.87
C ASP A 157 7.17 1.75 0.81
N PRO A 158 6.83 1.77 -0.49
CA PRO A 158 7.79 1.39 -1.54
C PRO A 158 8.98 2.36 -1.65
N THR A 159 8.84 3.58 -1.15
CA THR A 159 9.86 4.63 -1.20
C THR A 159 10.92 4.43 -0.14
N THR A 160 10.55 4.00 1.08
CA THR A 160 11.50 3.80 2.20
C THR A 160 11.79 2.33 2.49
N GLY A 161 10.95 1.42 1.99
CA GLY A 161 10.99 0.01 2.33
C GLY A 161 10.52 -0.30 3.74
N ASP A 162 9.98 0.67 4.48
CA ASP A 162 9.57 0.45 5.86
C ASP A 162 8.20 -0.20 5.93
N LEU A 163 8.04 -1.12 6.89
CA LEU A 163 6.74 -1.67 7.20
C LEU A 163 5.87 -0.58 7.83
N LEU A 164 4.67 -0.43 7.31
CA LEU A 164 3.70 0.53 7.81
C LEU A 164 2.88 -0.11 8.93
N ASN A 165 2.68 0.63 10.01
CA ASN A 165 1.95 0.09 11.15
C ASN A 165 0.47 -0.11 10.81
N SER A 166 -0.14 -1.09 11.47
CA SER A 166 -1.59 -1.33 11.46
C SER A 166 -2.40 -0.06 11.75
N THR A 167 -1.92 0.88 12.57
CA THR A 167 -2.66 2.12 12.87
C THR A 167 -2.71 3.11 11.69
N GLU A 168 -1.76 3.03 10.76
CA GLU A 168 -1.68 3.87 9.56
C GLU A 168 -2.34 3.19 8.33
N CYS A 169 -2.25 1.86 8.26
CA CYS A 169 -2.69 1.06 7.11
C CYS A 169 -3.83 0.07 7.37
N PHE A 170 -4.37 -0.03 8.58
CA PHE A 170 -5.62 -0.75 8.87
C PHE A 170 -6.80 0.21 9.04
N ASN A 171 -6.98 1.11 8.08
CA ASN A 171 -8.19 1.89 7.99
C ASN A 171 -9.07 1.31 6.88
N CYS A 172 -10.26 0.88 7.28
CA CYS A 172 -11.32 0.60 6.31
C CYS A 172 -11.50 1.82 5.39
N PRO A 173 -11.89 1.63 4.12
CA PRO A 173 -12.18 2.75 3.23
C PRO A 173 -13.06 3.78 3.95
N SER A 174 -12.74 5.08 3.83
CA SER A 174 -13.58 6.14 4.42
C SER A 174 -14.92 6.31 3.68
N THR A 175 -15.11 5.54 2.60
CA THR A 175 -16.37 5.45 1.86
C THR A 175 -17.50 4.98 2.76
N TYR A 176 -18.53 5.80 2.87
CA TYR A 176 -19.72 5.48 3.63
C TYR A 176 -20.66 4.59 2.80
N GLN A 177 -20.67 3.30 3.10
CA GLN A 177 -21.55 2.28 2.51
C GLN A 177 -22.15 1.45 3.63
N PRO A 178 -23.14 1.99 4.37
CA PRO A 178 -23.50 1.47 5.67
C PRO A 178 -24.05 0.05 5.60
N VAL A 179 -23.82 -0.73 6.65
CA VAL A 179 -24.41 -2.07 6.81
C VAL A 179 -25.04 -2.21 8.18
N CYS A 180 -26.09 -3.01 8.27
CA CYS A 180 -26.75 -3.34 9.53
C CYS A 180 -26.30 -4.72 9.99
N GLY A 181 -25.54 -4.77 11.08
CA GLY A 181 -24.95 -6.01 11.60
C GLY A 181 -25.22 -6.22 13.08
N ARG A 182 -25.16 -7.48 13.52
CA ARG A 182 -25.33 -7.85 14.92
C ARG A 182 -24.03 -7.64 15.69
N PHE A 183 -24.07 -6.72 16.64
CA PHE A 183 -22.96 -6.45 17.55
C PHE A 183 -23.45 -6.62 18.99
N ASN A 184 -22.78 -7.50 19.73
CA ASN A 184 -23.27 -8.01 21.01
C ASN A 184 -24.71 -8.60 20.90
N ARG A 185 -25.69 -7.93 21.49
CA ARG A 185 -27.11 -8.36 21.52
C ARG A 185 -28.03 -7.50 20.65
N THR A 186 -27.48 -6.50 19.97
CA THR A 186 -28.26 -5.51 19.21
C THR A 186 -27.78 -5.40 17.77
N TYR A 187 -28.69 -5.01 16.90
CA TYR A 187 -28.33 -4.60 15.54
C TYR A 187 -27.94 -3.13 15.55
N GLU A 188 -26.74 -2.86 15.04
CA GLU A 188 -26.12 -1.53 14.96
C GLU A 188 -25.71 -1.24 13.52
N THR A 189 -25.72 0.05 13.15
CA THR A 189 -25.23 0.48 11.83
C THR A 189 -23.72 0.67 11.88
N PHE A 190 -23.04 0.12 10.88
CA PHE A 190 -21.61 0.32 10.64
C PHE A 190 -21.40 1.19 9.41
N PRO A 191 -20.34 2.00 9.36
CA PRO A 191 -20.11 2.94 8.26
C PRO A 191 -19.79 2.22 6.94
N ASN A 192 -19.22 1.03 7.02
CA ASN A 192 -19.12 0.07 5.93
C ASN A 192 -18.89 -1.36 6.45
N ARG A 193 -18.94 -2.32 5.53
CA ARG A 193 -18.75 -3.74 5.82
C ARG A 193 -17.39 -4.03 6.45
N CYS A 194 -16.31 -3.40 5.97
CA CYS A 194 -14.98 -3.56 6.56
C CYS A 194 -14.98 -3.15 8.04
N ALA A 195 -15.57 -1.99 8.37
CA ALA A 195 -15.63 -1.50 9.75
C ALA A 195 -16.45 -2.43 10.67
N ALA A 196 -17.51 -3.06 10.14
CA ALA A 196 -18.27 -4.08 10.86
C ALA A 196 -17.41 -5.32 11.16
N SER A 197 -16.75 -5.88 10.15
CA SER A 197 -15.89 -7.06 10.30
C SER A 197 -14.77 -6.83 11.32
N ARG A 198 -14.19 -5.62 11.35
CA ARG A 198 -13.16 -5.22 12.32
C ARG A 198 -13.61 -5.26 13.77
N LEU A 199 -14.87 -4.99 14.01
CA LEU A 199 -15.49 -5.07 15.33
C LEU A 199 -15.98 -6.49 15.65
N GLY A 200 -15.60 -7.49 14.85
CA GLY A 200 -16.02 -8.88 15.03
C GLY A 200 -17.47 -9.14 14.62
N VAL A 201 -18.08 -8.26 13.82
CA VAL A 201 -19.44 -8.45 13.33
C VAL A 201 -19.42 -9.34 12.10
N THR A 202 -19.89 -10.58 12.26
CA THR A 202 -19.99 -11.56 11.19
C THR A 202 -21.42 -11.70 10.65
N ASP A 203 -22.41 -11.36 11.46
CA ASP A 203 -23.84 -11.47 11.14
C ASP A 203 -24.37 -10.14 10.59
N ILE A 204 -24.19 -9.93 9.29
CA ILE A 204 -24.73 -8.78 8.55
C ILE A 204 -26.15 -9.11 8.08
N LYS A 205 -27.14 -8.42 8.64
CA LYS A 205 -28.56 -8.61 8.32
C LYS A 205 -28.93 -8.04 6.95
N LYS A 206 -28.43 -6.84 6.64
CA LYS A 206 -28.68 -6.15 5.37
C LYS A 206 -27.65 -5.08 5.09
N ASP A 207 -27.49 -4.75 3.82
CA ASP A 207 -26.83 -3.51 3.41
C ASP A 207 -27.77 -2.32 3.68
N GLY A 208 -27.18 -1.15 3.91
CA GLY A 208 -27.86 0.03 4.41
C GLY A 208 -27.89 0.13 5.95
N LYS A 209 -28.42 1.25 6.44
CA LYS A 209 -28.51 1.51 7.89
C LYS A 209 -29.48 0.55 8.57
N CYS A 210 -29.27 0.29 9.86
CA CYS A 210 -30.25 -0.44 10.65
C CYS A 210 -31.58 0.31 10.72
N GLN A 211 -32.68 -0.42 10.62
CA GLN A 211 -34.04 0.12 10.62
C GLN A 211 -34.85 -0.57 11.72
N ARG A 212 -35.60 0.23 12.47
CA ARG A 212 -36.51 -0.24 13.50
C ARG A 212 -37.92 0.19 13.12
N CYS A 213 -38.81 -0.77 12.93
CA CYS A 213 -40.19 -0.52 12.52
C CYS A 213 -41.16 -0.81 13.66
N ASN A 214 -42.20 0.01 13.79
CA ASN A 214 -43.37 -0.23 14.62
C ASN A 214 -44.60 -0.15 13.72
N GLY A 215 -45.00 -1.29 13.15
CA GLY A 215 -46.00 -1.32 12.07
C GLY A 215 -45.41 -0.83 10.75
N LEU A 216 -46.09 0.10 10.08
CA LEU A 216 -45.67 0.70 8.80
C LEU A 216 -44.66 1.84 8.98
N GLU A 217 -44.53 2.39 10.19
CA GLU A 217 -43.56 3.43 10.48
C GLU A 217 -42.21 2.85 10.88
N CYS A 218 -41.17 3.28 10.19
CA CYS A 218 -39.81 2.82 10.44
C CYS A 218 -38.87 3.98 10.68
N THR A 219 -38.17 3.95 11.81
CA THR A 219 -37.03 4.82 12.08
C THR A 219 -35.76 4.16 11.55
N ILE A 220 -35.01 4.84 10.70
CA ILE A 220 -33.72 4.39 10.18
C ILE A 220 -32.61 5.07 11.03
N GLY A 221 -31.56 4.33 11.39
CA GLY A 221 -30.45 4.82 12.22
C GLY A 221 -30.75 4.90 13.72
N LYS A 222 -29.71 4.78 14.55
CA LYS A 222 -29.81 4.93 16.01
C LYS A 222 -28.82 5.97 16.53
N MET A 223 -29.14 6.50 17.72
CA MET A 223 -28.16 7.14 18.61
C MET A 223 -27.02 6.13 18.86
N LYS A 224 -25.76 6.53 18.65
CA LYS A 224 -24.55 5.68 18.74
C LYS A 224 -24.25 4.77 17.55
N ASP A 225 -24.76 5.02 16.34
CA ASP A 225 -24.23 4.35 15.15
C ASP A 225 -22.70 4.54 15.03
N TRP A 226 -22.01 3.54 14.46
CA TRP A 226 -20.57 3.62 14.23
C TRP A 226 -20.26 4.53 13.04
N CYS A 227 -19.15 5.24 13.12
CA CYS A 227 -18.70 6.17 12.09
C CYS A 227 -17.18 6.16 11.97
N ILE A 228 -16.65 6.70 10.89
CA ILE A 228 -15.21 6.87 10.62
C ILE A 228 -14.83 8.29 10.99
N LEU A 229 -13.87 8.44 11.90
CA LEU A 229 -13.30 9.73 12.30
C LEU A 229 -12.54 10.34 11.12
N GLY A 230 -12.77 11.62 10.83
CA GLY A 230 -12.18 12.30 9.67
C GLY A 230 -12.81 11.95 8.31
N GLY A 231 -13.83 11.07 8.27
CA GLY A 231 -14.65 10.87 7.07
C GLY A 231 -15.62 12.05 6.82
N PRO A 232 -16.44 12.01 5.75
CA PRO A 232 -17.40 13.08 5.45
C PRO A 232 -18.39 13.23 6.61
N ASN A 233 -18.24 14.29 7.42
CA ASN A 233 -18.91 14.44 8.71
C ASN A 233 -20.44 14.51 8.62
N GLU A 234 -21.00 14.88 7.46
CA GLU A 234 -22.46 15.10 7.31
C GLU A 234 -23.25 13.87 6.84
N THR A 235 -22.62 12.88 6.20
CA THR A 235 -23.35 11.72 5.62
C THR A 235 -23.37 10.51 6.53
N GLN A 236 -22.40 10.41 7.44
CA GLN A 236 -22.21 9.22 8.27
C GLN A 236 -23.19 9.14 9.43
N CYS A 237 -23.47 10.28 10.07
CA CYS A 237 -24.42 10.37 11.18
C CYS A 237 -25.83 10.69 10.68
N TRP A 238 -26.84 10.14 11.38
CA TRP A 238 -28.24 10.21 10.96
C TRP A 238 -28.81 11.63 10.88
N SER A 239 -28.30 12.56 11.69
CA SER A 239 -28.85 13.91 11.81
C SER A 239 -27.74 14.91 12.06
N LYS A 240 -27.94 16.14 11.56
CA LYS A 240 -27.08 17.32 11.78
C LYS A 240 -26.89 17.70 13.27
N LYS A 241 -27.65 17.09 14.19
CA LYS A 241 -27.46 17.26 15.65
C LYS A 241 -26.38 16.35 16.23
N TYR A 242 -25.83 15.44 15.44
CA TYR A 242 -24.83 14.46 15.84
C TYR A 242 -23.59 14.60 14.96
N GLN A 243 -22.43 14.35 15.56
CA GLN A 243 -21.14 14.31 14.89
C GLN A 243 -20.41 13.03 15.26
N CYS A 244 -19.49 12.59 14.40
CA CYS A 244 -18.63 11.46 14.70
C CYS A 244 -17.62 11.86 15.77
N GLN A 245 -17.65 11.20 16.93
CA GLN A 245 -16.77 11.49 18.05
C GLN A 245 -15.97 10.25 18.46
N PRO A 246 -14.75 10.41 18.99
CA PRO A 246 -13.95 9.29 19.48
C PRO A 246 -14.65 8.55 20.63
N ILE A 247 -14.30 7.28 20.80
CA ILE A 247 -14.83 6.46 21.89
C ILE A 247 -14.06 6.78 23.18
N VAL A 248 -14.77 7.24 24.21
CA VAL A 248 -14.18 7.56 25.52
C VAL A 248 -13.53 6.31 26.12
N GLY A 249 -12.25 6.40 26.48
CA GLY A 249 -11.47 5.26 27.00
C GLY A 249 -11.03 4.26 25.92
N GLY A 250 -11.23 4.57 24.63
CA GLY A 250 -10.66 3.83 23.52
C GLY A 250 -9.20 4.22 23.24
N PRO A 251 -8.53 3.50 22.32
CA PRO A 251 -7.21 3.86 21.83
C PRO A 251 -7.20 5.29 21.27
N ALA A 252 -6.15 6.07 21.56
CA ALA A 252 -6.03 7.47 21.12
C ALA A 252 -5.94 7.59 19.58
N ASP A 253 -5.62 6.51 18.91
CA ASP A 253 -5.44 6.31 17.46
C ASP A 253 -6.61 5.54 16.81
N ALA A 254 -7.74 5.38 17.52
CA ALA A 254 -8.90 4.71 16.94
C ALA A 254 -9.47 5.52 15.76
N TYR A 255 -9.54 4.90 14.57
CA TYR A 255 -10.15 5.49 13.38
C TYR A 255 -11.69 5.43 13.38
N LEU A 256 -12.28 4.66 14.30
CA LEU A 256 -13.71 4.52 14.47
C LEU A 256 -14.21 5.36 15.64
N GLY A 257 -15.34 6.02 15.41
CA GLY A 257 -16.06 6.79 16.41
C GLY A 257 -17.51 6.33 16.57
N ARG A 258 -18.23 7.10 17.38
CA ARG A 258 -19.67 6.98 17.57
C ARG A 258 -20.35 8.29 17.18
N CYS A 259 -21.51 8.21 16.54
CA CYS A 259 -22.35 9.36 16.32
C CYS A 259 -22.97 9.83 17.65
N LEU A 260 -22.43 10.92 18.20
CA LEU A 260 -22.82 11.49 19.48
C LEU A 260 -23.30 12.95 19.31
N PRO A 261 -24.18 13.45 20.20
CA PRO A 261 -24.64 14.84 20.16
C PRO A 261 -23.46 15.82 20.24
N PHE A 262 -23.57 16.98 19.61
CA PHE A 262 -22.59 18.05 19.80
C PHE A 262 -22.43 18.37 21.30
N PRO A 263 -21.19 18.56 21.81
CA PRO A 263 -20.97 18.98 23.18
C PRO A 263 -21.66 20.33 23.38
N ASN A 264 -22.61 20.40 24.32
CA ASN A 264 -23.25 21.66 24.68
C ASN A 264 -22.18 22.65 25.17
N THR A 265 -22.05 23.79 24.50
CA THR A 265 -21.22 24.94 24.92
C THR A 265 -21.83 25.68 26.14
N THR A 266 -22.39 24.94 27.09
CA THR A 266 -22.99 25.45 28.32
C THR A 266 -22.63 24.56 29.50
N SER A 267 -21.34 24.50 29.82
CA SER A 267 -20.89 24.24 31.19
C SER A 267 -19.89 25.31 31.58
N THR A 268 -20.44 26.41 32.07
CA THR A 268 -19.75 27.39 32.90
C THR A 268 -19.21 26.69 34.16
N SER A 269 -18.00 26.15 34.08
CA SER A 269 -17.21 25.84 35.26
C SER A 269 -16.58 27.14 35.77
N SER A 270 -17.22 27.74 36.78
CA SER A 270 -16.66 28.59 37.83
C SER A 270 -15.19 29.05 37.65
N GLY A 271 -14.98 30.06 36.82
CA GLY A 271 -13.77 30.88 36.78
C GLY A 271 -14.06 32.23 37.42
N ARG A 272 -13.36 32.53 38.53
CA ARG A 272 -13.48 33.78 39.29
C ARG A 272 -13.35 35.01 38.39
N ARG A 273 -14.14 36.04 38.73
CA ARG A 273 -14.09 37.43 38.25
C ARG A 273 -12.68 37.87 37.85
N PHE A 274 -12.52 38.31 36.61
CA PHE A 274 -11.81 39.55 36.29
C PHE A 274 -12.57 40.26 35.16
N ARG A 275 -13.34 41.29 35.54
CA ARG A 275 -13.81 42.31 34.60
C ARG A 275 -12.56 43.03 34.08
N ARG A 276 -12.33 43.01 32.77
CA ARG A 276 -11.73 44.15 32.08
C ARG A 276 -12.63 44.52 30.92
N HIS A 277 -13.25 45.68 31.10
CA HIS A 277 -13.90 46.46 30.06
C HIS A 277 -12.92 46.67 28.90
N MET A 278 -13.38 46.47 27.67
CA MET A 278 -13.01 47.36 26.57
C MET A 278 -14.22 47.46 25.64
N LEU A 279 -14.66 48.71 25.50
CA LEU A 279 -15.84 49.16 24.77
C LEU A 279 -15.63 48.97 23.27
N ALA A 280 -16.72 48.61 22.59
CA ALA A 280 -16.88 48.93 21.18
C ALA A 280 -17.13 50.43 21.04
N SER A 281 -16.43 51.05 20.09
CA SER A 281 -16.89 52.27 19.43
C SER A 281 -16.52 52.12 17.95
N GLN A 282 -17.56 51.95 17.14
CA GLN A 282 -17.54 52.22 15.69
C GLN A 282 -17.52 53.74 15.48
N GLU A 283 -16.87 54.18 14.40
CA GLU A 283 -17.20 55.31 13.49
C GLU A 283 -15.93 55.62 12.68
N GLU A 284 -15.93 55.31 11.38
CA GLU A 284 -16.08 56.27 10.27
C GLU A 284 -14.95 57.31 10.20
N VAL A 285 -13.99 57.10 9.29
CA VAL A 285 -13.61 57.91 8.10
C VAL A 285 -12.47 57.18 7.37
#